data_AF-E7A1H3-F1
#
_entry.id   AF-E7A1H3-F1
#
_cell.length_a   1.000
_cell.length_b   1.000
_cell.length_c   1.000
_cell.angle_alpha   90.00
_cell.angle_beta   90.00
_cell.angle_gamma   90.00
#
_symmetry.space_group_name_H-M   'P 1'
#
loop_
_entity.id
_entity.type
_entity.pdbx_description
1 polymer ?
#
loop_
_entity_poly.entity_id
_entity_poly.type
_entity_poly.pdbx_seq_one_letter_code
_entity_poly.pdbx_strand_id
1 'polypeptide(L)' 'MPPRIPLTPEQKRIRTIMISFPLLVATTVVLVKRLYLGEEQRRLPSHGKIAPAPA' A
#
# COMPACT_ATOMS: atom_id res chain seq x y z
N MET A 1 8.77 -20.50 22.42
CA MET A 1 8.62 -19.97 21.05
C MET A 1 9.56 -20.74 20.15
N PRO A 2 9.12 -21.23 18.98
CA PRO A 2 10.05 -21.82 18.02
C PRO A 2 11.11 -20.77 17.60
N PRO A 3 12.37 -21.17 17.40
CA PRO A 3 13.45 -20.25 17.03
C PRO A 3 13.16 -19.62 15.66
N ARG A 4 13.32 -18.31 15.54
CA ARG A 4 13.19 -17.59 14.26
C ARG A 4 14.36 -17.99 13.36
N ILE A 5 14.07 -18.70 12.28
CA ILE A 5 15.08 -19.06 11.26
C ILE A 5 15.55 -17.76 10.57
N PRO A 6 16.84 -17.44 10.61
CA PRO A 6 17.36 -16.24 9.95
C PRO A 6 17.24 -16.38 8.43
N LEU A 7 16.79 -15.32 7.77
CA LEU A 7 16.66 -15.28 6.31
C LEU A 7 18.04 -15.17 5.65
N THR A 8 18.22 -15.86 4.53
CA THR A 8 19.37 -15.67 3.64
C THR A 8 19.37 -14.25 3.04
N PRO A 9 20.50 -13.73 2.55
CA PRO A 9 20.55 -12.43 1.89
C PRO A 9 19.59 -12.28 0.72
N GLU A 10 19.42 -13.34 -0.08
CA GLU A 10 18.47 -13.39 -1.20
C GLU A 10 17.01 -13.31 -0.73
N GLN A 11 16.65 -14.07 0.30
CA GLN A 11 15.30 -14.03 0.90
C GLN A 11 14.98 -12.65 1.48
N LYS A 12 15.96 -11.96 2.08
CA LYS A 12 15.79 -10.58 2.54
C LYS A 12 15.52 -9.64 1.37
N ARG A 13 16.25 -9.78 0.25
CA ARG A 13 16.03 -8.99 -0.96
C ARG A 13 14.64 -9.21 -1.54
N ILE A 14 14.20 -10.46 -1.65
CA ILE A 14 12.85 -10.80 -2.14
C ILE A 14 11.79 -10.17 -1.22
N ARG A 15 11.95 -10.30 0.10
CA ARG A 15 11.05 -9.65 1.08
C ARG A 15 11.00 -8.14 0.87
N THR A 16 12.13 -7.48 0.65
CA THR A 16 12.16 -6.04 0.37
C THR A 16 11.37 -5.71 -0.89
N ILE A 17 11.58 -6.45 -1.99
CA ILE A 17 10.86 -6.25 -3.26
C ILE A 17 9.36 -6.45 -3.07
N MET A 18 8.94 -7.51 -2.37
CA MET A 18 7.54 -7.81 -2.10
C MET A 18 6.82 -6.67 -1.36
N ILE A 19 7.54 -5.87 -0.59
CA ILE A 19 6.97 -4.74 0.16
C ILE A 19 7.08 -3.44 -0.64
N SER A 20 8.26 -3.15 -1.20
CA SER A 20 8.51 -1.87 -1.86
C SER A 20 7.81 -1.75 -3.21
N PHE A 21 7.72 -2.85 -3.98
CA PHE A 21 7.11 -2.85 -5.29
C PHE A 21 5.61 -2.47 -5.28
N PRO A 22 4.73 -3.12 -4.49
CA PRO A 22 3.31 -2.72 -4.46
C PRO A 22 3.11 -1.31 -3.93
N LEU A 23 3.93 -0.87 -2.96
CA LEU A 23 3.90 0.51 -2.47
C LEU A 23 4.25 1.51 -3.59
N LEU A 24 5.29 1.21 -4.36
CA LEU A 24 5.70 2.02 -5.50
C LEU A 24 4.60 2.08 -6.56
N VAL A 25 4.03 0.94 -6.96
CA VAL A 25 2.94 0.90 -7.95
C VAL A 25 1.73 1.71 -7.47
N ALA A 26 1.29 1.51 -6.23
CA ALA A 26 0.15 2.24 -5.68
C ALA A 26 0.39 3.75 -5.66
N THR A 27 1.58 4.18 -5.22
CA THR A 27 1.93 5.61 -5.18
C THR A 27 2.03 6.21 -6.58
N THR A 28 2.65 5.52 -7.53
CA THR A 28 2.70 5.96 -8.93
C THR A 28 1.31 6.13 -9.52
N VAL A 29 0.40 5.17 -9.34
CA VAL A 29 -0.98 5.28 -9.84
C VAL A 29 -1.70 6.49 -9.24
N VAL A 30 -1.56 6.72 -7.94
CA VAL A 30 -2.15 7.88 -7.25
C VAL A 30 -1.58 9.19 -7.81
N LEU A 31 -0.27 9.27 -8.01
CA LEU A 31 0.37 10.47 -8.55
C LEU A 31 -0.04 10.74 -9.99
N VAL A 32 -0.15 9.72 -10.85
CA VAL A 32 -0.63 9.88 -12.23
C VAL A 32 -2.05 10.44 -12.24
N LYS A 33 -2.94 9.87 -11.42
CA LYS A 33 -4.33 10.35 -11.29
C LYS A 33 -4.40 11.81 -10.86
N ARG A 34 -3.60 12.22 -9.89
CA ARG A 34 -3.64 13.58 -9.33
C ARG A 34 -2.93 14.62 -10.19
N LEU A 35 -1.72 14.31 -10.65
CA LEU A 35 -0.84 15.28 -11.31
C LEU A 35 -1.08 15.37 -12.81
N TYR A 36 -1.48 14.26 -13.45
CA TYR A 36 -1.65 14.21 -14.90
C TYR A 36 -3.12 14.21 -15.31
N LEU A 37 -3.96 13.42 -14.64
CA LEU A 37 -5.40 13.35 -14.95
C LEU A 37 -6.24 14.40 -14.22
N GLY A 38 -5.67 15.12 -13.25
CA GLY A 38 -6.37 16.13 -12.47
C GLY A 38 -7.47 15.58 -11.54
N GLU A 39 -7.42 14.30 -11.19
CA GLU A 39 -8.36 13.71 -10.22
C GLU A 39 -8.08 14.28 -8.82
N GLU A 40 -9.04 15.03 -8.27
CA GLU A 40 -8.99 15.55 -6.90
C GLU A 40 -8.91 14.43 -5.84
N GLN A 41 -8.16 14.67 -4.75
CA GLN A 41 -8.14 13.74 -3.62
C GLN A 41 -9.53 13.67 -2.98
N ARG A 42 -10.16 12.49 -3.03
CA ARG A 42 -11.40 12.25 -2.28
C ARG A 42 -11.16 12.49 -0.78
N ARG A 43 -11.91 13.43 -0.22
CA ARG A 43 -11.92 13.69 1.22
C ARG A 43 -12.78 12.64 1.89
N LEU A 44 -12.27 12.07 2.98
CA LEU A 44 -13.12 11.27 3.85
C LEU A 44 -14.16 12.20 4.48
N PRO A 45 -15.42 11.77 4.61
CA PRO A 45 -16.43 12.56 5.31
C PRO A 45 -15.97 12.81 6.75
N SER A 46 -15.98 14.07 7.20
CA SER A 46 -15.58 14.43 8.58
C SER A 46 -16.49 13.80 9.64
N HIS A 47 -17.72 13.43 9.27
CA HIS A 47 -18.67 12.73 10.12
C HIS A 47 -19.36 11.61 9.32
N GLY A 48 -19.25 10.36 9.80
CA GLY A 48 -19.85 9.17 9.18
C GLY A 48 -19.00 7.91 9.36
N LYS A 49 -19.62 6.73 9.45
CA LYS A 49 -18.90 5.44 9.56
C LYS A 49 -18.12 5.18 8.26
N ILE A 50 -16.83 4.83 8.42
CA ILE A 50 -15.83 4.69 7.34
C ILE A 50 -16.18 3.55 6.33
N ALA A 51 -17.11 2.67 6.68
CA ALA A 51 -17.80 1.78 5.74
C ALA A 51 -19.13 1.32 6.37
N PRO A 52 -20.20 1.07 5.59
CA PRO A 52 -21.27 0.20 6.05
C PRO A 52 -20.71 -1.22 6.26
N ALA A 53 -21.19 -1.90 7.31
CA ALA A 53 -20.81 -3.29 7.56
C ALA A 53 -21.18 -4.15 6.33
N PRO A 54 -20.35 -5.14 5.97
CA PRO A 54 -20.70 -6.06 4.89
C PRO A 54 -22.03 -6.75 5.21
N ALA A 55 -22.88 -6.87 4.19
CA ALA A 55 -24.22 -7.45 4.26
C ALA A 55 -24.19 -8.95 4.61
#